data_AF-A0A938BMF8-F1
#
_entry.id   AF-A0A938BMF8-F1
#
_cell.length_a   1.000
_cell.length_b   1.000
_cell.length_c   1.000
_cell.angle_alpha   90.00
_cell.angle_beta   90.00
_cell.angle_gamma   90.00
#
_symmetry.space_group_name_H-M   'P 1'
#
loop_
_entity.id
_entity.type
_entity.pdbx_description
1 polymer ?
#
loop_
_entity_poly.entity_id
_entity_poly.type
_entity_poly.pdbx_seq_one_letter_code
_entity_poly.pdbx_strand_id
1 'polypeptide(L)'
;MRLLVGVAGAAIGSVAAGCQLGAHLSGQGAALAATQAAVGPAAGKNGEARRDPGWDFRDESVYFVVTDRFVNGDGSNDDIYGDEYRPGHLTFYQGGDFKGLMAHLDHIQAMGFTAIWITPPVLQPPGRYLNDQRNYEAAGYHGYWAWDFSKIDPHLESPG
;
A
#
# COMPACT_ATOMS: atom_id res chain seq x y z
N MET A 1 -12.38 3.32 -2.34
CA MET A 1 -11.33 3.83 -1.42
C MET A 1 -10.31 4.66 -2.21
N ARG A 2 -9.85 5.80 -1.69
CA ARG A 2 -8.72 6.57 -2.23
C ARG A 2 -7.46 6.37 -1.36
N LEU A 3 -6.28 6.37 -1.96
CA LEU A 3 -5.00 6.22 -1.25
C LEU A 3 -4.29 7.57 -1.11
N LEU A 4 -3.85 7.89 0.09
CA LEU A 4 -2.99 9.01 0.45
C LEU A 4 -1.68 8.44 1.00
N VAL A 5 -0.56 9.00 0.58
CA VAL A 5 0.76 8.61 1.08
C VAL A 5 1.30 9.75 1.92
N GLY A 6 1.72 9.46 3.16
CA GLY A 6 2.38 10.44 4.01
C GLY A 6 3.75 10.74 3.46
N VAL A 7 3.94 11.92 2.89
CA VAL A 7 5.26 12.38 2.48
C VAL A 7 5.75 13.41 3.48
N ALA A 8 6.90 13.16 4.11
CA ALA A 8 7.69 14.22 4.71
C ALA A 8 8.40 15.00 3.59
N GLY A 9 7.64 15.85 2.89
CA GLY A 9 8.16 16.76 1.86
C GLY A 9 8.44 16.11 0.49
N ALA A 10 7.98 16.80 -0.57
CA ALA A 10 8.19 16.59 -2.00
C ALA A 10 7.20 15.65 -2.73
N ALA A 11 6.45 16.26 -3.66
CA ALA A 11 5.45 15.64 -4.52
C ALA A 11 6.02 14.50 -5.38
N ILE A 12 5.25 13.42 -5.53
CA ILE A 12 5.63 12.23 -6.31
C ILE A 12 4.59 11.97 -7.40
N GLY A 13 5.08 11.88 -8.64
CA GLY A 13 4.32 11.45 -9.82
C GLY A 13 4.24 9.93 -9.94
N SER A 14 3.17 9.42 -10.53
CA SER A 14 2.84 8.00 -10.61
C SER A 14 3.51 7.28 -11.79
N VAL A 15 4.00 6.06 -11.56
CA VAL A 15 4.37 5.07 -12.57
C VAL A 15 3.30 4.00 -12.60
N ALA A 16 2.79 3.64 -13.79
CA ALA A 16 1.84 2.55 -14.00
C ALA A 16 2.53 1.40 -14.75
N ALA A 17 2.49 0.19 -14.17
CA ALA A 17 2.96 -1.05 -14.80
C ALA A 17 1.82 -1.70 -15.60
N GLY A 18 2.12 -2.13 -16.83
CA GLY A 18 1.19 -2.80 -17.73
C GLY A 18 1.54 -4.28 -17.91
N CYS A 19 0.53 -5.14 -17.92
CA CYS A 19 0.62 -6.49 -18.50
C CYS A 19 -0.76 -6.90 -19.05
N GLN A 20 -0.83 -7.27 -20.34
CA GLN A 20 -2.06 -7.67 -21.03
C GLN A 20 -2.07 -9.18 -21.36
N LEU A 21 -3.07 -9.85 -20.78
CA LEU A 21 -4.04 -10.83 -21.29
C LEU A 21 -3.70 -11.88 -22.39
N GLY A 22 -4.18 -13.11 -22.14
CA GLY A 22 -4.69 -14.02 -23.17
C GLY A 22 -5.61 -15.11 -22.58
N ALA A 23 -6.90 -15.12 -22.96
CA ALA A 23 -7.81 -16.25 -22.73
C ALA A 23 -8.72 -16.47 -23.94
N HIS A 24 -8.75 -17.71 -24.44
CA HIS A 24 -9.71 -18.24 -25.41
C HIS A 24 -10.90 -18.88 -24.67
N LEU A 25 -12.13 -18.69 -25.17
CA LEU A 25 -13.04 -19.74 -25.65
C LEU A 25 -14.50 -19.26 -25.79
N SER A 26 -15.15 -19.84 -26.79
CA SER A 26 -16.48 -19.60 -27.34
C SER A 26 -17.62 -20.25 -26.55
N GLY A 27 -18.82 -19.62 -26.54
CA GLY A 27 -20.07 -20.28 -26.20
C GLY A 27 -21.26 -19.32 -26.12
N GLN A 28 -22.29 -19.55 -26.92
CA GLN A 28 -23.54 -18.78 -26.98
C GLN A 28 -24.57 -19.31 -25.97
N GLY A 29 -25.32 -18.41 -25.32
CA GLY A 29 -26.49 -18.71 -24.49
C GLY A 29 -27.22 -17.43 -24.09
N ALA A 30 -28.54 -17.38 -24.28
CA ALA A 30 -29.36 -16.16 -24.24
C ALA A 30 -29.96 -15.82 -22.85
N ALA A 31 -30.21 -14.51 -22.69
CA ALA A 31 -31.18 -13.83 -21.81
C ALA A 31 -30.91 -13.74 -20.28
N LEU A 32 -30.63 -12.53 -19.81
CA LEU A 32 -31.49 -11.73 -18.91
C LEU A 32 -30.94 -10.29 -18.88
N ALA A 33 -31.78 -9.29 -19.16
CA ALA A 33 -31.39 -7.88 -19.05
C ALA A 33 -31.32 -7.46 -17.58
N ALA A 34 -30.13 -7.54 -16.99
CA ALA A 34 -29.81 -6.83 -15.77
C ALA A 34 -29.22 -5.47 -16.18
N THR A 35 -29.91 -4.38 -15.88
CA THR A 35 -29.33 -3.03 -15.94
C THR A 35 -28.26 -2.95 -14.84
N GLN A 36 -27.04 -3.38 -15.15
CA GLN A 36 -25.89 -3.07 -14.31
C GLN A 36 -25.60 -1.58 -14.49
N ALA A 37 -25.92 -0.78 -13.47
CA ALA A 37 -25.22 0.47 -13.26
C ALA A 37 -23.76 0.11 -12.96
N ALA A 38 -22.93 0.06 -14.01
CA ALA A 38 -21.50 -0.11 -13.89
C ALA A 38 -20.94 1.17 -13.27
N VAL A 39 -20.87 1.23 -11.93
CA VAL A 39 -20.01 2.18 -11.23
C VAL A 39 -18.66 1.49 -11.01
N GLY A 40 -17.98 1.20 -12.13
CA GLY A 40 -16.56 0.90 -12.14
C GLY A 40 -15.78 2.21 -12.26
N PRO A 41 -14.56 2.33 -11.70
CA PRO A 41 -13.76 3.52 -11.87
C PRO A 41 -13.40 3.64 -13.36
N ALA A 42 -13.96 4.64 -14.03
CA ALA A 42 -13.60 4.97 -15.40
C ALA A 42 -12.18 5.52 -15.41
N ALA A 43 -11.20 4.65 -15.67
CA ALA A 43 -9.81 5.04 -15.89
C ALA A 43 -9.73 5.96 -17.13
N GLY A 44 -9.23 7.18 -16.93
CA GLY A 44 -8.95 8.11 -18.02
C GLY A 44 -7.82 7.58 -18.91
N LYS A 45 -7.85 7.90 -20.20
CA LYS A 45 -6.96 7.32 -21.23
C LYS A 45 -5.46 7.62 -21.08
N ASN A 46 -5.04 8.33 -20.02
CA ASN A 46 -3.68 8.86 -19.88
C ASN A 46 -3.02 8.55 -18.54
N GLY A 47 -3.59 7.67 -17.69
CA GLY A 47 -3.04 7.38 -16.36
C GLY A 47 -3.12 8.54 -15.35
N GLU A 48 -3.56 9.73 -15.79
CA GLU A 48 -3.94 10.81 -14.89
C GLU A 48 -5.17 10.36 -14.10
N ALA A 49 -5.04 10.37 -12.77
CA ALA A 49 -6.19 10.24 -11.88
C ALA A 49 -7.21 11.30 -12.30
N ARG A 50 -8.31 10.85 -12.93
CA ARG A 50 -9.41 11.73 -13.33
C ARG A 50 -9.93 12.35 -12.05
N ARG A 51 -9.49 13.58 -11.74
CA ARG A 51 -10.07 14.36 -10.66
C ARG A 51 -11.52 14.57 -11.05
N ASP A 52 -12.40 13.85 -10.38
CA ASP A 52 -13.83 14.13 -10.44
C ASP A 52 -14.01 15.61 -10.10
N PRO A 53 -14.56 16.44 -11.01
CA PRO A 53 -14.72 17.88 -10.78
C PRO A 53 -15.52 18.21 -9.51
N GLY A 54 -16.28 17.24 -8.97
CA GLY A 54 -17.00 17.35 -7.71
C GLY A 54 -16.24 16.82 -6.48
N TRP A 55 -14.99 16.38 -6.61
CA TRP A 55 -14.23 15.84 -5.49
C TRP A 55 -13.55 16.92 -4.67
N ASP A 56 -13.85 16.93 -3.38
CA ASP A 56 -13.18 17.73 -2.37
C ASP A 56 -12.60 16.83 -1.27
N PHE A 57 -11.32 17.01 -0.96
CA PHE A 57 -10.67 16.23 0.10
C PHE A 57 -11.31 16.45 1.47
N ARG A 58 -11.96 17.61 1.68
CA ARG A 58 -12.67 17.94 2.92
C ARG A 58 -13.87 17.04 3.18
N ASP A 59 -14.37 16.35 2.15
CA ASP A 59 -15.47 15.40 2.25
C ASP A 59 -14.98 13.97 2.58
N GLU A 60 -13.67 13.74 2.66
CA GLU A 60 -13.10 12.42 2.92
C GLU A 60 -12.98 12.13 4.42
N SER A 61 -13.33 10.91 4.81
CA SER A 61 -12.97 10.33 6.11
C SER A 61 -11.74 9.44 5.93
N VAL A 62 -10.65 9.78 6.61
CA VAL A 62 -9.32 9.17 6.39
C VAL A 62 -8.99 8.16 7.49
N TYR A 63 -8.62 6.94 7.08
CA TYR A 63 -8.08 5.92 7.97
C TYR A 63 -6.54 5.88 7.87
N PHE A 64 -5.84 6.25 8.94
CA PHE A 64 -4.37 6.18 8.97
C PHE A 64 -3.89 4.77 9.32
N VAL A 65 -2.99 4.24 8.48
CA VAL A 65 -2.43 2.90 8.57
C VAL A 65 -0.92 3.01 8.76
N VAL A 66 -0.43 2.47 9.87
CA VAL A 66 1.00 2.13 9.99
C VAL A 66 1.17 0.78 9.30
N THR A 67 1.71 0.77 8.08
CA THR A 67 1.64 -0.40 7.18
C THR A 67 2.20 -1.66 7.84
N ASP A 68 3.40 -1.57 8.44
CA ASP A 68 4.06 -2.65 9.18
C ASP A 68 3.20 -3.26 10.31
N ARG A 69 2.24 -2.51 10.83
CA ARG A 69 1.42 -2.89 12.00
C ARG A 69 0.01 -3.34 11.63
N PHE A 70 -0.33 -3.38 10.34
CA PHE A 70 -1.68 -3.67 9.92
C PHE A 70 -1.92 -5.17 9.72
N VAL A 71 -1.50 -5.72 8.58
CA VAL A 71 -1.67 -7.14 8.26
C VAL A 71 -0.46 -7.60 7.46
N ASN A 72 0.17 -8.67 7.92
CA ASN A 72 1.19 -9.40 7.16
C ASN A 72 0.50 -10.33 6.15
N GLY A 73 0.61 -9.99 4.87
CA GLY A 73 0.07 -10.76 3.74
C GLY A 73 1.11 -11.62 3.03
N ASP A 74 2.39 -11.39 3.29
CA ASP A 74 3.51 -12.08 2.65
C ASP A 74 4.73 -12.23 3.56
N GLY A 75 4.75 -13.26 4.40
CA GLY A 75 5.90 -13.53 5.26
C GLY A 75 7.23 -13.83 4.53
N SER A 76 7.27 -13.86 3.19
CA SER A 76 8.53 -13.99 2.45
C SER A 76 9.35 -12.71 2.39
N ASN A 77 8.75 -11.55 2.68
CA ASN A 77 9.42 -10.24 2.72
C ASN A 77 9.65 -9.71 4.14
N ASP A 78 9.46 -10.55 5.16
CA ASP A 78 9.52 -10.16 6.57
C ASP A 78 10.94 -9.81 7.04
N ASP A 79 11.94 -10.61 6.65
CA ASP A 79 13.31 -10.57 7.18
C ASP A 79 14.35 -10.60 6.04
N ILE A 80 14.56 -9.44 5.42
CA ILE A 80 15.33 -9.29 4.17
C ILE A 80 16.84 -9.25 4.43
N TYR A 81 17.23 -8.68 5.56
CA TYR A 81 18.60 -8.47 6.01
C TYR A 81 18.98 -9.34 7.22
N GLY A 82 18.00 -10.02 7.84
CA GLY A 82 18.21 -11.11 8.79
C GLY A 82 18.28 -10.71 10.27
N ASP A 83 18.10 -9.43 10.60
CA ASP A 83 18.17 -8.96 11.99
C ASP A 83 17.16 -7.88 12.39
N GLU A 84 16.32 -7.47 11.46
CA GLU A 84 15.34 -6.39 11.55
C GLU A 84 13.90 -6.87 11.81
N TYR A 85 13.62 -8.16 11.63
CA TYR A 85 12.31 -8.77 11.92
C TYR A 85 12.28 -9.43 13.30
N ARG A 86 11.53 -8.85 14.23
CA ARG A 86 11.33 -9.40 15.59
C ARG A 86 9.89 -9.20 16.03
N PRO A 87 8.98 -10.12 15.68
CA PRO A 87 7.59 -10.09 16.12
C PRO A 87 7.49 -9.95 17.65
N GLY A 88 6.65 -9.01 18.10
CA GLY A 88 6.48 -8.67 19.52
C GLY A 88 7.48 -7.65 20.07
N HIS A 89 8.55 -7.33 19.34
CA HIS A 89 9.48 -6.25 19.72
C HIS A 89 9.17 -4.98 18.93
N LEU A 90 8.46 -4.03 19.54
CA LEU A 90 7.85 -2.87 18.87
C LEU A 90 8.82 -1.89 18.18
N THR A 91 10.13 -2.09 18.33
CA THR A 91 11.17 -1.31 17.63
C THR A 91 11.66 -2.00 16.35
N PHE A 92 11.13 -3.17 16.01
CA PHE A 92 11.47 -3.98 14.83
C PHE A 92 10.24 -4.18 13.94
N TYR A 93 10.47 -4.67 12.72
CA TYR A 93 9.40 -5.03 11.80
C TYR A 93 8.48 -6.09 12.41
N GLN A 94 7.19 -5.96 12.11
CA GLN A 94 6.12 -6.89 12.47
C GLN A 94 5.50 -7.56 11.22
N GLY A 95 5.92 -7.14 10.02
CA GLY A 95 5.65 -7.84 8.76
C GLY A 95 4.43 -7.33 8.00
N GLY A 96 3.82 -6.23 8.42
CA GLY A 96 2.69 -5.67 7.67
C GLY A 96 3.11 -5.09 6.30
N ASP A 97 2.38 -5.44 5.25
CA ASP A 97 2.77 -5.19 3.86
C ASP A 97 1.57 -4.74 2.98
N PHE A 98 1.82 -4.46 1.70
CA PHE A 98 0.77 -4.04 0.79
C PHE A 98 -0.22 -5.14 0.43
N LYS A 99 0.18 -6.40 0.40
CA LYS A 99 -0.71 -7.52 0.10
C LYS A 99 -1.73 -7.70 1.22
N GLY A 100 -1.30 -7.61 2.47
CA GLY A 100 -2.17 -7.59 3.65
C GLY A 100 -3.09 -6.37 3.65
N LEU A 101 -2.55 -5.18 3.37
CA LEU A 101 -3.39 -3.97 3.25
C LEU A 101 -4.47 -4.10 2.18
N MET A 102 -4.11 -4.57 0.98
CA MET A 102 -5.03 -4.75 -0.15
C MET A 102 -6.14 -5.74 0.18
N ALA A 103 -5.83 -6.83 0.89
CA ALA A 103 -6.81 -7.83 1.29
C ALA A 103 -7.88 -7.31 2.27
N HIS A 104 -7.66 -6.15 2.90
CA HIS A 104 -8.53 -5.59 3.94
C HIS A 104 -9.09 -4.19 3.61
N LEU A 105 -8.97 -3.72 2.37
CA LEU A 105 -9.57 -2.43 1.97
C LEU A 105 -11.11 -2.43 2.12
N ASP A 106 -11.75 -3.56 1.83
CA ASP A 106 -13.21 -3.70 1.99
C ASP A 106 -13.64 -3.54 3.46
N HIS A 107 -12.82 -4.03 4.41
CA HIS A 107 -13.07 -3.85 5.83
C HIS A 107 -13.01 -2.38 6.25
N ILE A 108 -11.97 -1.66 5.79
CA ILE A 108 -11.83 -0.22 6.05
C ILE A 108 -13.02 0.55 5.44
N GLN A 109 -13.46 0.16 4.24
CA GLN A 109 -14.59 0.79 3.57
C GLN A 109 -15.91 0.52 4.28
N ALA A 110 -16.10 -0.71 4.79
CA ALA A 110 -17.29 -1.10 5.56
C ALA A 110 -17.42 -0.31 6.88
N MET A 111 -16.30 0.18 7.44
CA MET A 111 -16.32 1.09 8.60
C MET A 111 -16.75 2.53 8.25
N GLY A 112 -16.91 2.85 6.96
CA GLY A 112 -17.32 4.18 6.49
C GLY A 112 -16.18 5.14 6.16
N PHE A 113 -14.92 4.67 6.17
CA PHE A 113 -13.80 5.46 5.66
C PHE A 113 -13.78 5.46 4.15
N THR A 114 -13.39 6.59 3.57
CA THR A 114 -13.43 6.82 2.13
C THR A 114 -12.02 6.93 1.54
N ALA A 115 -11.04 7.25 2.38
CA ALA A 115 -9.62 7.28 2.06
C ALA A 115 -8.76 6.57 3.12
N ILE A 116 -7.61 6.08 2.69
CA ILE A 116 -6.54 5.59 3.57
C ILE A 116 -5.33 6.51 3.49
N TRP A 117 -4.61 6.67 4.61
CA TRP A 117 -3.29 7.28 4.66
C TRP A 117 -2.29 6.24 5.15
N ILE A 118 -1.22 5.97 4.40
CA ILE A 118 -0.16 5.03 4.81
C ILE A 118 1.13 5.72 5.26
N THR A 119 1.96 5.03 6.03
CA THR A 119 3.36 5.39 6.30
C THR A 119 4.17 5.53 4.99
N PRO A 120 5.26 6.31 4.98
CA PRO A 120 6.05 6.50 3.76
C PRO A 120 6.57 5.15 3.24
N PRO A 121 6.34 4.82 1.95
CA PRO A 121 6.68 3.51 1.42
C PRO A 121 8.11 3.44 0.87
N VAL A 122 8.91 4.48 1.06
CA VAL A 122 10.25 4.60 0.49
C VAL A 122 11.25 3.69 1.20
N LEU A 123 12.29 3.28 0.49
CA LEU A 123 13.34 2.40 1.02
C LEU A 123 13.92 2.94 2.33
N GLN A 124 13.95 2.08 3.35
CA GLN A 124 14.55 2.34 4.64
C GLN A 124 15.98 1.76 4.72
N PRO A 125 16.80 2.20 5.69
CA PRO A 125 18.12 1.65 5.91
C PRO A 125 18.06 0.14 6.21
N PRO A 126 19.02 -0.65 5.72
CA PRO A 126 19.01 -2.09 5.85
C PRO A 126 19.29 -2.55 7.30
N GLY A 127 18.59 -3.57 7.74
CA GLY A 127 18.80 -4.21 9.04
C GLY A 127 18.40 -3.33 10.24
N ARG A 128 18.89 -3.71 11.42
CA ARG A 128 18.71 -2.94 12.66
C ARG A 128 19.87 -1.97 12.91
N TYR A 129 19.56 -0.91 13.64
CA TYR A 129 20.49 0.14 14.06
C TYR A 129 20.56 0.21 15.58
N LEU A 130 21.76 0.47 16.10
CA LEU A 130 21.97 0.82 17.51
C LEU A 130 22.12 2.33 17.65
N ASN A 131 21.68 2.88 18.77
CA ASN A 131 22.08 4.24 19.17
C ASN A 131 23.56 4.28 19.62
N ASP A 132 24.11 5.49 19.77
CA ASP A 132 25.51 5.70 20.16
C ASP A 132 25.90 5.02 21.49
N GLN A 133 24.94 4.94 22.43
CA GLN A 133 25.12 4.31 23.74
C GLN A 133 25.02 2.77 23.70
N ARG A 134 24.64 2.19 22.55
CA ARG A 134 24.45 0.76 22.33
C ARG A 134 23.49 0.09 23.33
N ASN A 135 22.50 0.85 23.81
CA ASN A 135 21.47 0.38 24.76
C ASN A 135 20.06 0.39 24.16
N TYR A 136 19.92 0.80 22.90
CA TYR A 136 18.67 0.80 22.15
C TYR A 136 18.93 0.29 20.73
N GLU A 137 18.07 -0.62 20.28
CA GLU A 137 18.10 -1.17 18.93
C GLU A 137 16.73 -0.99 18.25
N ALA A 138 16.75 -0.62 16.97
CA ALA A 138 15.54 -0.44 16.18
C ALA A 138 15.80 -0.63 14.68
N ALA A 139 14.76 -0.99 13.93
CA ALA A 139 14.77 -1.07 12.47
C ALA A 139 13.89 0.02 11.84
N GLY A 140 13.98 0.19 10.53
CA GLY A 140 13.25 1.21 9.75
C GLY A 140 11.72 1.01 9.63
N TYR A 141 11.10 0.13 10.42
CA TYR A 141 9.72 -0.36 10.26
C TYR A 141 8.64 0.73 10.07
N HIS A 142 8.85 1.92 10.63
CA HIS A 142 7.86 2.99 10.61
C HIS A 142 7.88 3.82 9.32
N GLY A 143 8.86 3.61 8.43
CA GLY A 143 8.93 4.28 7.11
C GLY A 143 9.51 5.70 7.11
N TYR A 144 10.00 6.21 8.25
CA TYR A 144 10.44 7.61 8.40
C TYR A 144 11.97 7.80 8.45
N TRP A 145 12.75 6.73 8.24
CA TRP A 145 14.19 6.80 8.02
C TRP A 145 14.44 6.63 6.53
N ALA A 146 14.10 7.63 5.71
CA ALA A 146 14.28 7.47 4.26
C ALA A 146 15.77 7.25 3.90
N TRP A 147 16.06 6.17 3.18
CA TRP A 147 17.40 5.85 2.65
C TRP A 147 17.52 6.21 1.17
N ASP A 148 16.49 5.86 0.38
CA ASP A 148 16.41 6.16 -1.04
C ASP A 148 14.96 6.47 -1.42
N PHE A 149 14.64 7.74 -1.64
CA PHE A 149 13.30 8.19 -2.01
C PHE A 149 12.84 7.70 -3.40
N SER A 150 13.75 7.14 -4.21
CA SER A 150 13.43 6.62 -5.55
C SER A 150 13.01 5.16 -5.57
N LYS A 151 13.08 4.46 -4.43
CA LYS A 151 12.77 3.03 -4.31
C LYS A 151 11.71 2.80 -3.25
N ILE A 152 10.90 1.76 -3.48
CA ILE A 152 9.97 1.25 -2.47
C ILE A 152 10.75 0.34 -1.50
N ASP A 153 10.35 0.35 -0.24
CA ASP A 153 10.89 -0.56 0.75
C ASP A 153 10.47 -2.01 0.44
N PRO A 154 11.43 -2.94 0.29
CA PRO A 154 11.13 -4.29 -0.14
C PRO A 154 10.32 -5.09 0.90
N HIS A 155 10.24 -4.67 2.17
CA HIS A 155 9.34 -5.29 3.15
C HIS A 155 7.85 -5.01 2.84
N LEU A 156 7.54 -4.07 1.94
CA LEU A 156 6.15 -3.72 1.60
C LEU A 156 5.66 -4.42 0.33
N GLU A 157 6.56 -4.86 -0.55
CA GLU A 157 6.23 -5.44 -1.85
C GLU A 157 6.18 -6.97 -1.79
N SER A 158 5.24 -7.56 -2.52
CA SER A 158 5.15 -9.01 -2.73
C SER A 158 5.44 -9.33 -4.20
N PRO A 159 6.06 -10.48 -4.52
CA PRO A 159 6.12 -10.98 -5.90
C PRO A 159 4.72 -11.12 -6.50
N GLY A 160 4.52 -10.57 -7.70
CA GLY A 160 3.25 -10.58 -8.45
C GLY A 160 3.06 -11.77 -9.37
#